data_AF-A0A915ER32-F1
#
_entry.id   AF-A0A915ER32-F1
#
_cell.length_a   1.000
_cell.length_b   1.000
_cell.length_c   1.000
_cell.angle_alpha   90.00
_cell.angle_beta   90.00
_cell.angle_gamma   90.00
#
_symmetry.space_group_name_H-M   'P 1'
#
loop_
_entity.id
_entity.type
_entity.pdbx_description
1 polymer ?
#
loop_
_entity_poly.entity_id
_entity_poly.type
_entity_poly.pdbx_seq_one_letter_code
_entity_poly.pdbx_strand_id
1 'polypeptide(L)'
;MSKSVGNVVSPENVTDGSDTISAIGVDGLRFWVASSCGSLDAPSISKNVLKAIEQKLYVIRRTLKYLLGVMDNMEIKEVSQRVLMVKKLRTIDRYILLRLRHDFFDFLGNPLSSLYVKRLRDRMYCYSLGSQERDAALFTFLIVGHRLVGSIAPILPHLAVEFFQHHPLYKDEIELATRLTFDDLKLNDEWIGDELHLNRTMGLVFQLRENLNIKNDRELEMKCV
;
A
#
# COMPACT_ATOMS: atom_id res chain seq x y z
N MET A 1 -13.06 29.39 7.51
CA MET A 1 -14.25 29.08 8.34
C MET A 1 -14.29 30.03 9.52
N SER A 2 -15.42 30.65 9.82
CA SER A 2 -15.58 31.53 10.99
C SER A 2 -16.83 31.16 11.76
N LYS A 3 -16.70 31.02 13.09
CA LYS A 3 -17.85 30.78 14.00
C LYS A 3 -18.91 31.87 13.88
N SER A 4 -18.51 33.12 13.61
CA SER A 4 -19.44 34.24 13.47
C SER A 4 -20.26 34.22 12.18
N VAL A 5 -19.76 33.56 11.12
CA VAL A 5 -20.41 33.49 9.80
C VAL A 5 -21.34 32.27 9.72
N GLY A 6 -21.29 31.35 10.69
CA GLY A 6 -22.09 30.11 10.69
C GLY A 6 -21.58 29.03 9.73
N ASN A 7 -20.56 29.32 8.91
CA ASN A 7 -19.94 28.37 7.98
C ASN A 7 -18.87 27.53 8.70
N VAL A 8 -19.30 26.75 9.70
CA VAL A 8 -18.46 25.84 10.48
C VAL A 8 -19.07 24.45 10.44
N VAL A 9 -18.26 23.46 10.09
CA VAL A 9 -18.59 22.04 10.27
C VAL A 9 -17.96 21.57 11.57
N SER A 10 -18.76 21.00 12.47
CA SER A 10 -18.24 20.41 13.71
C SER A 10 -17.33 19.23 13.37
N PRO A 11 -16.13 19.12 13.97
CA PRO A 11 -15.28 17.94 13.82
C PRO A 11 -16.00 16.63 14.19
N GLU A 12 -16.85 16.66 15.21
CA GLU A 12 -17.65 15.50 15.67
C GLU A 12 -18.58 14.98 14.55
N ASN A 13 -19.18 15.89 13.77
CA ASN A 13 -20.04 15.50 12.65
C ASN A 13 -19.27 14.78 11.53
N VAL A 14 -17.95 14.94 11.46
CA VAL A 14 -17.07 14.28 10.47
C VAL A 14 -16.52 12.96 11.02
N THR A 15 -16.17 12.91 12.31
CA THR A 15 -15.63 11.71 12.95
C THR A 15 -16.72 10.68 13.23
N ASP A 16 -17.81 11.11 13.85
CA ASP A 16 -18.87 10.24 14.36
C ASP A 16 -20.05 10.15 13.38
N GLY A 17 -20.03 11.00 12.35
CA GLY A 17 -21.07 11.13 11.36
C GLY A 17 -22.20 12.05 11.81
N SER A 18 -23.12 12.32 10.88
CA SER A 18 -24.37 13.04 11.14
C SER A 18 -25.43 12.55 10.15
N ASP A 19 -26.66 13.05 10.25
CA ASP A 19 -27.75 12.73 9.30
C ASP A 19 -27.39 12.97 7.83
N THR A 20 -26.34 13.75 7.58
CA THR A 20 -25.94 14.17 6.23
C THR A 20 -24.53 13.75 5.81
N ILE A 21 -23.71 13.24 6.73
CA ILE A 21 -22.27 12.97 6.53
C ILE A 21 -21.93 11.59 7.11
N SER A 22 -21.22 10.74 6.36
CA SER A 22 -20.75 9.44 6.87
C SER A 22 -19.68 9.62 7.95
N ALA A 23 -19.63 8.70 8.90
CA ALA A 23 -18.58 8.66 9.91
C ALA A 23 -17.27 8.16 9.27
N ILE A 24 -16.31 9.07 9.05
CA ILE A 24 -15.00 8.73 8.45
C ILE A 24 -13.96 8.47 9.55
N GLY A 25 -14.28 8.82 10.80
CA GLY A 25 -13.39 8.67 11.95
C GLY A 25 -12.26 9.70 11.99
N VAL A 26 -11.48 9.63 13.07
CA VAL A 26 -10.40 10.59 13.36
C VAL A 26 -9.31 10.55 12.30
N ASP A 27 -8.89 9.36 11.86
CA ASP A 27 -7.89 9.20 10.80
C ASP A 27 -8.37 9.79 9.46
N GLY A 28 -9.67 9.68 9.16
CA GLY A 28 -10.30 10.34 8.01
C GLY A 28 -10.20 11.85 8.04
N LEU A 29 -10.53 12.45 9.18
CA LEU A 29 -10.40 13.88 9.37
C LEU A 29 -8.93 14.33 9.23
N ARG A 30 -7.99 13.62 9.84
CA ARG A 30 -6.54 13.91 9.74
C ARG A 30 -6.06 13.81 8.28
N PHE A 31 -6.52 12.80 7.55
CA PHE A 31 -6.17 12.62 6.14
C PHE A 31 -6.72 13.75 5.26
N TRP A 32 -7.94 14.22 5.53
CA TRP A 32 -8.51 15.37 4.82
C TRP A 32 -7.68 16.63 5.04
N VAL A 33 -7.32 16.93 6.29
CA VAL A 33 -6.48 18.09 6.62
C VAL A 33 -5.15 17.99 5.88
N ALA A 34 -4.48 16.85 5.96
CA ALA A 34 -3.19 16.63 5.29
C ALA A 34 -3.31 16.78 3.76
N SER A 35 -4.37 16.25 3.15
CA SER A 35 -4.62 16.34 1.71
C SER A 35 -4.97 17.74 1.24
N SER A 36 -5.46 18.61 2.13
CA SER A 36 -5.87 19.98 1.80
C SER A 36 -4.78 21.01 2.06
N CYS A 37 -3.68 20.61 2.71
CA CYS A 37 -2.61 21.53 3.12
C CYS A 37 -1.76 22.07 1.95
N GLY A 38 -1.91 21.51 0.74
CA GLY A 38 -1.19 21.95 -0.47
C GLY A 38 -1.94 22.95 -1.35
N SER A 39 -3.23 23.22 -1.09
CA SER A 39 -4.00 24.18 -1.90
C SER A 39 -3.81 25.61 -1.40
N LEU A 40 -3.60 26.55 -2.33
CA LEU A 40 -3.57 28.00 -2.03
C LEU A 40 -4.93 28.53 -1.56
N ASP A 41 -6.01 27.83 -1.93
CA ASP A 41 -7.38 28.19 -1.55
C ASP A 41 -7.75 27.67 -0.17
N ALA A 42 -8.73 28.35 0.45
CA ALA A 42 -9.31 27.92 1.71
C ALA A 42 -9.86 26.48 1.56
N PRO A 43 -9.47 25.55 2.45
CA PRO A 43 -9.89 24.16 2.34
C PRO A 43 -11.41 24.06 2.46
N SER A 44 -12.06 23.56 1.40
CA SER A 44 -13.49 23.32 1.39
C SER A 44 -13.80 21.92 1.91
N ILE A 45 -14.78 21.83 2.81
CA ILE A 45 -15.29 20.56 3.31
C ILE A 45 -16.69 20.34 2.72
N SER A 46 -16.81 19.36 1.83
CA SER A 46 -18.06 19.00 1.19
C SER A 46 -18.26 17.49 1.27
N LYS A 47 -19.51 17.03 1.15
CA LYS A 47 -19.83 15.60 1.16
C LYS A 47 -19.05 14.81 0.11
N ASN A 48 -18.84 15.40 -1.08
CA ASN A 48 -18.08 14.77 -2.16
C ASN A 48 -16.60 14.61 -1.80
N VAL A 49 -16.00 15.63 -1.20
CA VAL A 49 -14.60 15.58 -0.73
C VAL A 49 -14.43 14.51 0.35
N LEU A 50 -15.33 14.49 1.33
CA LEU A 50 -15.34 13.50 2.41
C LEU A 50 -15.51 12.07 1.87
N LYS A 51 -16.43 11.85 0.93
CA LYS A 51 -16.61 10.55 0.25
C LYS A 51 -15.36 10.11 -0.52
N ALA A 52 -14.64 11.04 -1.16
CA ALA A 52 -13.39 10.72 -1.85
C ALA A 52 -12.27 10.30 -0.88
N ILE A 53 -12.22 10.91 0.30
CA ILE A 53 -11.29 10.53 1.38
C ILE A 53 -11.61 9.16 1.93
N GLU A 54 -12.88 8.88 2.19
CA GLU A 54 -13.35 7.56 2.63
C GLU A 54 -12.92 6.47 1.64
N GLN A 55 -13.08 6.71 0.33
CA GLN A 55 -12.63 5.79 -0.71
C GLN A 55 -11.10 5.57 -0.69
N LYS A 56 -10.32 6.65 -0.54
CA LYS A 56 -8.84 6.54 -0.43
C LYS A 56 -8.43 5.74 0.80
N LEU A 57 -9.02 6.03 1.96
CA LEU A 57 -8.77 5.26 3.19
C LEU A 57 -9.15 3.79 3.04
N TYR A 58 -10.27 3.50 2.38
CA TYR A 58 -10.67 2.13 2.10
C TYR A 58 -9.63 1.38 1.26
N VAL A 59 -9.06 2.03 0.24
CA VAL A 59 -7.98 1.45 -0.59
C VAL A 59 -6.73 1.17 0.25
N ILE A 60 -6.31 2.12 1.10
CA ILE A 60 -5.16 1.96 1.99
C ILE A 60 -5.40 0.78 2.94
N ARG A 61 -6.53 0.77 3.66
CA ARG A 61 -6.88 -0.27 4.63
C ARG A 61 -6.99 -1.65 3.99
N ARG A 62 -7.64 -1.75 2.82
CA ARG A 62 -7.74 -3.01 2.06
C ARG A 62 -6.36 -3.55 1.68
N THR A 63 -5.44 -2.65 1.31
CA THR A 63 -4.06 -3.02 0.97
C THR A 63 -3.33 -3.54 2.20
N LEU A 64 -3.38 -2.83 3.33
CA LEU A 64 -2.78 -3.27 4.59
C LEU A 64 -3.34 -4.64 5.03
N LYS A 65 -4.67 -4.83 4.94
CA LYS A 65 -5.32 -6.12 5.22
C LYS A 65 -4.82 -7.23 4.31
N TYR A 66 -4.64 -6.95 3.02
CA TYR A 66 -4.07 -7.92 2.07
C TYR A 66 -2.63 -8.29 2.43
N LEU A 67 -1.80 -7.30 2.77
CA LEU A 67 -0.42 -7.54 3.21
C LEU A 67 -0.39 -8.43 4.47
N LEU A 68 -1.21 -8.11 5.48
CA LEU A 68 -1.32 -8.90 6.71
C LEU A 68 -1.74 -10.34 6.43
N GLY A 69 -2.76 -10.55 5.59
CA GLY A 69 -3.22 -11.90 5.25
C GLY A 69 -2.18 -12.75 4.50
N VAL A 70 -1.32 -12.12 3.69
CA VAL A 70 -0.18 -12.80 3.06
C VAL A 70 0.88 -13.17 4.10
N MET A 71 1.16 -12.27 5.06
CA MET A 71 2.16 -12.48 6.11
C MET A 71 1.73 -13.46 7.20
N ASP A 72 0.44 -13.68 7.43
CA ASP A 72 -0.06 -14.62 8.44
C ASP A 72 0.42 -16.06 8.18
N ASN A 73 0.65 -16.40 6.92
CA ASN A 73 1.20 -17.70 6.48
C ASN A 73 2.74 -17.79 6.56
N MET A 74 3.40 -16.82 7.20
CA MET A 74 4.83 -16.88 7.48
C MET A 74 5.07 -17.82 8.64
N GLU A 75 5.83 -18.90 8.42
CA GLU A 75 6.46 -19.59 9.54
C GLU A 75 7.58 -18.71 10.09
N ILE A 76 7.22 -17.88 11.07
CA ILE A 76 8.09 -16.91 11.75
C ILE A 76 9.04 -17.67 12.68
N LYS A 77 9.95 -18.46 12.12
CA LYS A 77 11.04 -19.05 12.90
C LYS A 77 12.41 -18.60 12.46
N GLU A 78 12.58 -18.09 11.24
CA GLU A 78 13.91 -17.64 10.78
C GLU A 78 13.90 -16.27 10.12
N VAL A 79 13.51 -15.27 10.92
CA VAL A 79 13.77 -13.84 10.66
C VAL A 79 15.27 -13.54 10.41
N SER A 80 16.15 -14.38 10.95
CA SER A 80 17.61 -14.29 10.80
C SER A 80 18.13 -14.52 9.38
N GLN A 81 17.36 -15.12 8.46
CA GLN A 81 17.77 -15.30 7.06
C GLN A 81 17.40 -14.12 6.13
N ARG A 82 16.80 -13.04 6.65
CA ARG A 82 16.31 -11.89 5.86
C ARG A 82 17.35 -11.27 4.91
N VAL A 83 18.63 -11.29 5.28
CA VAL A 83 19.72 -10.76 4.44
C VAL A 83 20.02 -11.66 3.24
N LEU A 84 19.84 -12.98 3.36
CA LEU A 84 20.05 -13.95 2.28
C LEU A 84 18.92 -13.91 1.23
N MET A 85 17.72 -13.48 1.62
CA MET A 85 16.54 -13.38 0.75
C MET A 85 16.64 -12.23 -0.26
N VAL A 86 17.38 -11.16 0.07
CA VAL A 86 17.58 -9.97 -0.79
C VAL A 86 18.14 -10.35 -2.16
N LYS A 87 19.16 -11.21 -2.18
CA LYS A 87 19.80 -11.66 -3.43
C LYS A 87 18.85 -12.45 -4.34
N LYS A 88 17.75 -12.97 -3.79
CA LYS A 88 16.78 -13.84 -4.46
C LYS A 88 15.49 -13.12 -4.87
N LEU A 89 15.41 -11.80 -4.63
CA LEU A 89 14.29 -10.99 -5.11
C LEU A 89 14.20 -11.06 -6.63
N ARG A 90 13.01 -11.42 -7.13
CA ARG A 90 12.74 -11.43 -8.57
C ARG A 90 12.61 -10.01 -9.09
N THR A 91 12.81 -9.81 -10.39
CA THR A 91 12.66 -8.50 -11.07
C THR A 91 11.36 -7.79 -10.69
N ILE A 92 10.26 -8.53 -10.58
CA ILE A 92 8.95 -7.97 -10.25
C ILE A 92 8.82 -7.52 -8.78
N ASP A 93 9.53 -8.19 -7.85
CA ASP A 93 9.60 -7.79 -6.44
C ASP A 93 10.41 -6.50 -6.31
N ARG A 94 11.59 -6.47 -6.94
CA ARG A 94 12.47 -5.29 -6.96
C ARG A 94 11.78 -4.09 -7.60
N TYR A 95 11.01 -4.31 -8.67
CA TYR A 95 10.24 -3.26 -9.31
C TYR A 95 9.17 -2.65 -8.38
N ILE A 96 8.57 -3.42 -7.49
CA ILE A 96 7.61 -2.86 -6.53
C ILE A 96 8.28 -2.06 -5.45
N LEU A 97 9.44 -2.51 -4.97
CA LEU A 97 10.27 -1.71 -4.06
C LEU A 97 10.71 -0.41 -4.74
N LEU A 98 11.07 -0.48 -6.02
CA LEU A 98 11.40 0.69 -6.83
C LEU A 98 10.23 1.68 -6.92
N ARG A 99 9.02 1.19 -7.23
CA ARG A 99 7.81 2.03 -7.28
C ARG A 99 7.48 2.67 -5.93
N LEU A 100 7.61 1.90 -4.85
CA LEU A 100 7.38 2.39 -3.50
C LEU A 100 8.37 3.51 -3.12
N ARG A 101 9.61 3.46 -3.62
CA ARG A 101 10.63 4.48 -3.39
C ARG A 101 10.38 5.76 -4.20
N HIS A 102 10.04 5.64 -5.47
CA HIS A 102 9.96 6.79 -6.39
C HIS A 102 8.72 7.64 -6.19
N ASP A 103 7.55 7.02 -6.02
CA ASP A 103 6.32 7.78 -5.84
C ASP A 103 5.38 7.08 -4.86
N PHE A 104 5.48 7.53 -3.60
CA PHE A 104 4.68 7.00 -2.51
C PHE A 104 3.18 7.29 -2.68
N PHE A 105 2.81 8.48 -3.16
CA PHE A 105 1.40 8.86 -3.29
C PHE A 105 0.74 8.11 -4.44
N ASP A 106 1.43 7.98 -5.58
CA ASP A 106 0.97 7.13 -6.68
C ASP A 106 0.88 5.66 -6.26
N PHE A 107 1.84 5.20 -5.45
CA PHE A 107 1.81 3.86 -4.90
C PHE A 107 0.61 3.65 -3.96
N LEU A 108 0.25 4.61 -3.11
CA LEU A 108 -0.94 4.52 -2.24
C LEU A 108 -2.26 4.50 -3.05
N GLY A 109 -2.31 5.18 -4.19
CA GLY A 109 -3.50 5.22 -5.05
C GLY A 109 -3.78 3.89 -5.76
N ASN A 110 -2.73 3.23 -6.25
CA ASN A 110 -2.82 1.91 -6.88
C ASN A 110 -1.71 0.98 -6.36
N PRO A 111 -1.84 0.54 -5.10
CA PRO A 111 -0.83 -0.27 -4.44
C PRO A 111 -0.88 -1.69 -5.00
N LEU A 112 0.31 -2.23 -5.26
CA LEU A 112 0.50 -3.58 -5.82
C LEU A 112 -0.22 -3.75 -7.18
N SER A 113 0.54 -3.72 -8.27
CA SER A 113 -0.06 -3.88 -9.61
C SER A 113 -0.82 -5.22 -9.72
N SER A 114 -1.90 -5.24 -10.50
CA SER A 114 -2.66 -6.47 -10.76
C SER A 114 -1.79 -7.62 -11.29
N LEU A 115 -0.77 -7.27 -12.06
CA LEU A 115 0.25 -8.21 -12.54
C LEU A 115 1.03 -8.84 -11.37
N TYR A 116 1.45 -8.02 -10.41
CA TYR A 116 2.19 -8.52 -9.27
C TYR A 116 1.36 -9.41 -8.37
N VAL A 117 0.14 -8.99 -8.02
CA VAL A 117 -0.77 -9.79 -7.19
C VAL A 117 -1.04 -11.15 -7.82
N LYS A 118 -1.16 -11.22 -9.15
CA LYS A 118 -1.30 -12.51 -9.86
C LYS A 118 -0.05 -13.38 -9.71
N ARG A 119 1.13 -12.83 -10.00
CA ARG A 119 2.41 -13.57 -9.88
C ARG A 119 2.74 -13.98 -8.45
N LEU A 120 2.32 -13.18 -7.47
CA LEU A 120 2.46 -13.52 -6.07
C LEU A 120 1.57 -14.71 -5.71
N ARG A 121 0.30 -14.71 -6.11
CA ARG A 121 -0.60 -15.84 -5.82
C ARG A 121 -0.05 -17.16 -6.35
N ASP A 122 0.47 -17.15 -7.58
CA ASP A 122 1.15 -18.32 -8.15
C ASP A 122 2.31 -18.78 -7.23
N ARG A 123 3.09 -17.84 -6.68
CA ARG A 123 4.18 -18.18 -5.76
C ARG A 123 3.71 -18.74 -4.43
N MET A 124 2.69 -18.12 -3.84
CA MET A 124 2.18 -18.50 -2.52
C MET A 124 1.46 -19.85 -2.55
N TYR A 125 0.77 -20.18 -3.64
CA TYR A 125 0.01 -21.42 -3.77
C TYR A 125 0.81 -22.59 -4.34
N CYS A 126 1.74 -22.34 -5.26
CA CYS A 126 2.44 -23.42 -5.96
C CYS A 126 3.77 -23.82 -5.32
N TYR A 127 4.44 -22.93 -4.57
CA TYR A 127 5.70 -23.28 -3.92
C TYR A 127 5.49 -23.77 -2.48
N SER A 128 6.35 -24.70 -2.04
CA SER A 128 6.30 -25.27 -0.70
C SER A 128 6.62 -24.24 0.38
N LEU A 129 6.17 -24.53 1.60
CA LEU A 129 6.61 -23.81 2.80
C LEU A 129 8.15 -23.90 2.92
N GLY A 130 8.80 -22.78 3.25
CA GLY A 130 10.27 -22.67 3.33
C GLY A 130 11.00 -22.65 1.99
N SER A 131 10.29 -22.59 0.86
CA SER A 131 10.93 -22.38 -0.44
C SER A 131 11.45 -20.95 -0.55
N GLN A 132 12.63 -20.80 -1.15
CA GLN A 132 13.32 -19.51 -1.31
C GLN A 132 12.47 -18.50 -2.10
N GLU A 133 11.67 -18.99 -3.05
CA GLU A 133 10.78 -18.20 -3.86
C GLU A 133 9.59 -17.68 -3.05
N ARG A 134 8.98 -18.49 -2.18
CA ARG A 134 7.88 -18.03 -1.33
C ARG A 134 8.39 -17.00 -0.33
N ASP A 135 9.52 -17.32 0.27
CA ASP A 135 10.27 -16.53 1.24
C ASP A 135 10.66 -15.14 0.74
N ALA A 136 11.24 -15.04 -0.46
CA ALA A 136 11.57 -13.75 -1.06
C ALA A 136 10.33 -12.87 -1.34
N ALA A 137 9.20 -13.50 -1.69
CA ALA A 137 7.94 -12.79 -1.89
C ALA A 137 7.40 -12.25 -0.56
N LEU A 138 7.38 -13.08 0.47
CA LEU A 138 6.95 -12.70 1.81
C LEU A 138 7.83 -11.58 2.40
N PHE A 139 9.15 -11.65 2.19
CA PHE A 139 10.08 -10.59 2.59
C PHE A 139 9.76 -9.26 1.91
N THR A 140 9.43 -9.28 0.62
CA THR A 140 8.99 -8.07 -0.11
C THR A 140 7.75 -7.47 0.52
N PHE A 141 6.77 -8.31 0.90
CA PHE A 141 5.53 -7.88 1.54
C PHE A 141 5.75 -7.27 2.92
N LEU A 142 6.64 -7.87 3.69
CA LEU A 142 7.05 -7.35 4.99
C LEU A 142 7.62 -5.93 4.85
N ILE A 143 8.56 -5.75 3.93
CA ILE A 143 9.15 -4.44 3.64
C ILE A 143 8.07 -3.46 3.20
N VAL A 144 7.27 -3.81 2.18
CA VAL A 144 6.23 -2.92 1.65
C VAL A 144 5.26 -2.51 2.77
N GLY A 145 4.82 -3.44 3.61
CA GLY A 145 3.92 -3.17 4.73
C GLY A 145 4.53 -2.22 5.76
N HIS A 146 5.75 -2.47 6.23
CA HIS A 146 6.41 -1.62 7.23
C HIS A 146 6.66 -0.21 6.70
N ARG A 147 7.11 -0.08 5.45
CA ARG A 147 7.35 1.24 4.85
C ARG A 147 6.04 1.99 4.61
N LEU A 148 5.02 1.32 4.10
CA LEU A 148 3.70 1.92 3.92
C LEU A 148 3.17 2.47 5.24
N VAL A 149 3.18 1.64 6.28
CA VAL A 149 2.60 1.97 7.58
C VAL A 149 3.42 3.06 8.28
N GLY A 150 4.75 2.96 8.26
CA GLY A 150 5.60 4.00 8.85
C GLY A 150 5.47 5.35 8.15
N SER A 151 5.31 5.37 6.81
CA SER A 151 5.11 6.61 6.06
C SER A 151 3.73 7.24 6.31
N ILE A 152 2.68 6.45 6.50
CA ILE A 152 1.34 7.01 6.81
C ILE A 152 1.14 7.30 8.30
N ALA A 153 1.90 6.70 9.21
CA ALA A 153 1.71 6.79 10.66
C ALA A 153 1.57 8.23 11.22
N PRO A 154 2.32 9.24 10.72
CA PRO A 154 2.14 10.63 11.19
C PRO A 154 0.73 11.19 10.90
N ILE A 155 0.10 10.73 9.82
CA ILE A 155 -1.23 11.19 9.38
C ILE A 155 -2.33 10.27 9.89
N LEU A 156 -2.11 8.95 9.81
CA LEU A 156 -3.07 7.87 10.12
C LEU A 156 -2.59 7.00 11.31
N PRO A 157 -2.45 7.57 12.52
CA PRO A 157 -1.88 6.85 13.66
C PRO A 157 -2.73 5.66 14.10
N HIS A 158 -4.06 5.75 14.06
CA HIS A 158 -4.91 4.65 14.53
C HIS A 158 -4.82 3.45 13.59
N LEU A 159 -4.85 3.69 12.27
CA LEU A 159 -4.66 2.66 11.26
C LEU A 159 -3.28 2.02 11.34
N ALA A 160 -2.23 2.80 11.64
CA ALA A 160 -0.88 2.29 11.81
C ALA A 160 -0.76 1.36 13.03
N VAL A 161 -1.33 1.75 14.17
CA VAL A 161 -1.37 0.91 15.38
C VAL A 161 -2.16 -0.38 15.11
N GLU A 162 -3.31 -0.28 14.45
CA GLU A 162 -4.13 -1.44 14.10
C GLU A 162 -3.37 -2.43 13.22
N PHE A 163 -2.59 -1.94 12.24
CA PHE A 163 -1.75 -2.81 11.43
C PHE A 163 -0.77 -3.62 12.28
N PHE A 164 -0.09 -2.98 13.24
CA PHE A 164 0.89 -3.66 14.10
C PHE A 164 0.24 -4.60 15.12
N GLN A 165 -0.98 -4.30 15.58
CA GLN A 165 -1.77 -5.22 16.42
C GLN A 165 -2.04 -6.56 15.73
N HIS A 166 -2.25 -6.53 14.42
CA HIS A 166 -2.45 -7.74 13.60
C HIS A 166 -1.17 -8.26 12.95
N HIS A 167 -0.04 -7.60 13.16
CA HIS A 167 1.21 -7.95 12.51
C HIS A 167 1.84 -9.17 13.19
N PRO A 168 2.17 -10.25 12.46
CA PRO A 168 2.45 -11.53 13.08
C PRO A 168 3.80 -11.55 13.82
N LEU A 169 4.71 -10.61 13.52
CA LEU A 169 5.96 -10.41 14.26
C LEU A 169 5.88 -9.48 15.48
N TYR A 170 4.91 -8.57 15.48
CA TYR A 170 4.94 -7.39 16.34
C TYR A 170 3.67 -7.22 17.17
N LYS A 171 2.70 -8.14 17.04
CA LYS A 171 1.45 -8.14 17.80
C LYS A 171 1.66 -8.05 19.32
N ASP A 172 2.75 -8.63 19.82
CA ASP A 172 3.08 -8.68 21.25
C ASP A 172 4.00 -7.50 21.68
N GLU A 173 4.53 -6.72 20.73
CA GLU A 173 5.50 -5.63 20.95
C GLU A 173 5.14 -4.36 20.14
N ILE A 174 3.89 -3.91 20.26
CA ILE A 174 3.34 -2.80 19.47
C ILE A 174 4.10 -1.49 19.69
N GLU A 175 4.56 -1.22 20.92
CA GLU A 175 5.33 -0.01 21.24
C GLU A 175 6.66 0.04 20.48
N LEU A 176 7.32 -1.10 20.29
CA LEU A 176 8.55 -1.18 19.51
C LEU A 176 8.24 -0.95 18.02
N ALA A 177 7.17 -1.58 17.54
CA ALA A 177 6.79 -1.54 16.14
C ALA A 177 6.31 -0.16 15.65
N THR A 178 5.83 0.67 16.57
CA THR A 178 5.37 2.04 16.29
C THR A 178 6.50 3.08 16.36
N ARG A 179 7.67 2.73 16.92
CA ARG A 179 8.87 3.58 16.97
C ARG A 179 9.72 3.47 15.70
N LEU A 180 9.08 3.55 14.53
CA LEU A 180 9.80 3.58 13.26
C LEU A 180 10.49 4.94 13.08
N THR A 181 11.80 4.92 12.83
CA THR A 181 12.55 6.11 12.43
C THR A 181 12.55 6.27 10.91
N PHE A 182 12.87 7.46 10.40
CA PHE A 182 13.03 7.65 8.95
C PHE A 182 14.14 6.78 8.35
N ASP A 183 15.16 6.42 9.12
CA ASP A 183 16.19 5.49 8.68
C ASP A 183 15.62 4.06 8.53
N ASP A 184 14.72 3.66 9.44
CA ASP A 184 13.90 2.46 9.31
C ASP A 184 12.86 2.55 8.17
N LEU A 185 12.79 3.68 7.44
CA LEU A 185 11.99 3.87 6.22
C LEU A 185 12.81 3.97 4.91
N LYS A 186 14.15 4.05 4.98
CA LYS A 186 15.04 3.93 3.81
C LYS A 186 15.13 2.51 3.25
N LEU A 187 14.77 2.33 1.99
CA LEU A 187 15.03 1.12 1.23
C LEU A 187 16.53 1.04 0.91
N ASN A 188 17.12 -0.14 1.10
CA ASN A 188 18.52 -0.38 0.73
C ASN A 188 18.62 -0.48 -0.80
N ASP A 189 19.57 0.26 -1.38
CA ASP A 189 19.80 0.28 -2.83
C ASP A 189 20.13 -1.10 -3.40
N GLU A 190 20.75 -1.98 -2.60
CA GLU A 190 21.02 -3.37 -3.00
C GLU A 190 19.75 -4.19 -3.30
N TRP A 191 18.62 -3.83 -2.68
CA TRP A 191 17.36 -4.56 -2.85
C TRP A 191 16.74 -4.26 -4.22
N ILE A 192 17.04 -3.09 -4.76
CA ILE A 192 16.52 -2.60 -6.02
C ILE A 192 17.49 -2.97 -7.14
N GLY A 193 18.78 -2.68 -6.97
CA GLY A 193 19.80 -2.85 -8.00
C GLY A 193 19.67 -1.80 -9.11
N ASP A 194 19.84 -2.22 -10.38
CA ASP A 194 19.79 -1.30 -11.52
C ASP A 194 18.35 -0.86 -11.86
N GLU A 195 18.01 0.36 -11.45
CA GLU A 195 16.71 0.98 -11.69
C GLU A 195 16.37 1.16 -13.16
N LEU A 196 17.36 1.53 -13.97
CA LEU A 196 17.15 1.80 -15.39
C LEU A 196 16.82 0.49 -16.10
N HIS A 197 17.57 -0.57 -15.77
CA HIS A 197 17.29 -1.91 -16.27
C HIS A 197 15.90 -2.41 -15.82
N LEU A 198 15.53 -2.19 -14.56
CA LEU A 198 14.20 -2.56 -14.04
C LEU A 198 13.07 -1.84 -14.77
N ASN A 199 13.16 -0.52 -14.92
CA ASN A 199 12.13 0.27 -15.59
C ASN A 199 11.98 -0.11 -17.05
N ARG A 200 13.09 -0.33 -17.77
CA ARG A 200 13.06 -0.82 -19.16
C ARG A 200 12.41 -2.20 -19.27
N THR A 201 12.84 -3.13 -18.43
CA THR A 201 12.36 -4.53 -18.46
C THR A 201 10.88 -4.59 -18.16
N MET A 202 10.43 -3.91 -17.09
CA MET A 202 9.02 -3.89 -16.72
C MET A 202 8.17 -3.09 -17.72
N GLY A 203 8.71 -2.02 -18.31
CA GLY A 203 8.08 -1.31 -19.42
C GLY A 203 7.78 -2.23 -20.60
N LEU A 204 8.75 -3.04 -21.03
CA LEU A 204 8.56 -4.04 -22.09
C LEU A 204 7.50 -5.08 -21.70
N VAL A 205 7.52 -5.59 -20.46
CA VAL A 205 6.53 -6.55 -19.97
C VAL A 205 5.11 -5.97 -20.00
N PHE A 206 4.93 -4.70 -19.61
CA PHE A 206 3.63 -4.04 -19.68
C PHE A 206 3.16 -3.82 -21.12
N GLN A 207 4.05 -3.37 -22.02
CA GLN A 207 3.75 -3.23 -23.45
C GLN A 207 3.34 -4.55 -24.09
N LEU A 208 4.08 -5.63 -23.82
CA LEU A 208 3.75 -6.96 -24.33
C LEU A 208 2.38 -7.45 -23.81
N ARG A 209 2.09 -7.21 -22.53
CA ARG A 209 0.78 -7.55 -21.95
C ARG A 209 -0.35 -6.77 -22.63
N GLU A 210 -0.17 -5.48 -22.87
CA GLU A 210 -1.15 -4.64 -23.54
C GLU A 210 -1.40 -5.11 -24.97
N ASN A 211 -0.34 -5.38 -25.73
CA ASN A 211 -0.44 -5.93 -27.08
C ASN A 211 -1.15 -7.29 -27.13
N LEU A 212 -0.88 -8.17 -26.16
CA LEU A 212 -1.55 -9.48 -26.06
C LEU A 212 -3.03 -9.36 -25.69
N ASN A 213 -3.38 -8.43 -24.79
CA ASN A 213 -4.77 -8.18 -24.45
C ASN A 213 -5.55 -7.67 -25.67
N ILE A 214 -5.01 -6.69 -26.41
CA ILE A 214 -5.63 -6.16 -27.65
C ILE A 214 -5.84 -7.28 -28.68
N LYS A 215 -4.86 -8.19 -28.82
CA LYS A 215 -4.97 -9.30 -29.75
C LYS A 215 -6.07 -10.30 -29.34
N ASN A 216 -6.15 -10.64 -28.05
CA ASN A 216 -7.20 -11.51 -27.53
C ASN A 216 -8.59 -10.90 -27.71
N ASP A 217 -8.76 -9.60 -27.47
CA ASP A 217 -10.04 -8.92 -27.62
C ASP A 217 -10.49 -8.94 -29.10
N ARG A 218 -9.58 -8.71 -30.04
CA ARG A 218 -9.86 -8.83 -31.49
C ARG A 218 -10.20 -10.26 -31.92
N GLU A 219 -9.54 -11.27 -31.36
CA GLU A 219 -9.85 -12.68 -31.64
C GLU A 219 -11.20 -13.12 -31.06
N LEU A 220 -11.63 -12.52 -29.95
CA LEU A 220 -12.96 -12.73 -29.36
C LEU A 220 -14.06 -12.06 -30.20
N GLU A 221 -13.83 -10.84 -30.67
CA GLU A 221 -14.75 -10.13 -31.57
C GLU A 221 -14.97 -10.88 -32.89
N MET A 222 -13.90 -11.46 -33.47
CA MET A 222 -14.01 -12.27 -34.70
C MET A 222 -14.70 -13.63 -34.52
N LYS A 223 -14.80 -14.14 -33.28
CA LYS A 223 -15.51 -15.42 -32.98
C LYS A 223 -16.98 -15.22 -32.63
N CYS A 224 -17.42 -13.98 -32.40
CA CYS A 224 -18.80 -13.63 -32.10
C CYS A 224 -19.59 -13.15 -33.32
N VAL A 225 -19.01 -13.23 -34.52
CA VAL A 225 -19.64 -13.02 -35.83
C VAL A 225 -19.74 -14.35 -36.56
#